data_AF-A0A8S4NSI4-F1
#
_entry.id   AF-A0A8S4NSI4-F1
#
_cell.length_a   1.000
_cell.length_b   1.000
_cell.length_c   1.000
_cell.angle_alpha   90.00
_cell.angle_beta   90.00
_cell.angle_gamma   90.00
#
_symmetry.space_group_name_H-M   'P 1'
#
loop_
_entity.id
_entity.type
_entity.pdbx_description
1 polymer ?
#
loop_
_entity_poly.entity_id
_entity_poly.type
_entity_poly.pdbx_seq_one_letter_code
_entity_poly.pdbx_strand_id
1 'polypeptide(L)'
;EDHIVHVSKHKTTRTHHAAQIVMPNDMYSLVDTYIRVIRPVCDNELVFVSGRGAALGSFRLAEWLEEKQLGRLTINQFRKKLVTEAFAQAKSAKETNIMAKHMKHSENTQKTVYNLHSQGQNAVEAHRLIRSLTRSERVTAPSAT
;
A
#
# COMPACT_ATOMS: atom_id res chain seq x y z
N GLU A 1 16.14 -7.88 13.31
CA GLU A 1 15.04 -8.82 13.64
C GLU A 1 13.72 -8.11 13.40
N ASP A 2 12.69 -8.86 13.00
CA ASP A 2 11.36 -8.29 12.76
C ASP A 2 10.54 -8.30 14.06
N HIS A 3 9.78 -7.23 14.29
CA HIS A 3 8.98 -7.02 15.49
C HIS A 3 7.49 -7.11 15.16
N ILE A 4 6.68 -7.67 16.06
CA ILE A 4 5.23 -7.78 15.87
C ILE A 4 4.52 -6.70 16.68
N VAL A 5 3.76 -5.85 15.99
CA VAL A 5 2.89 -4.82 16.59
C VAL A 5 1.44 -5.31 16.55
N HIS A 6 0.80 -5.33 17.72
CA HIS A 6 -0.60 -5.70 17.86
C HIS A 6 -1.51 -4.48 17.75
N VAL A 7 -2.50 -4.54 16.87
CA VAL A 7 -3.52 -3.50 16.70
C VAL A 7 -4.82 -3.97 17.35
N SER A 8 -5.04 -3.51 18.56
CA SER A 8 -6.14 -3.95 19.44
C SER A 8 -7.54 -3.56 18.92
N LYS A 9 -7.64 -2.45 18.19
CA LYS A 9 -8.93 -1.91 17.70
C LYS A 9 -8.81 -1.35 16.28
N HIS A 10 -9.64 -1.87 15.37
CA HIS A 10 -9.83 -1.40 14.01
C HIS A 10 -11.28 -1.62 13.57
N LYS A 11 -11.64 -1.09 12.39
CA LYS A 11 -13.03 -1.07 11.87
C LYS A 11 -13.72 -2.44 11.81
N THR A 12 -12.94 -3.52 11.73
CA THR A 12 -13.40 -4.90 11.53
C THR A 12 -12.93 -5.86 12.62
N THR A 13 -12.49 -5.37 13.78
CA THR A 13 -11.96 -6.24 14.85
C THR A 13 -12.96 -7.30 15.30
N ARG A 14 -14.26 -6.98 15.31
CA ARG A 14 -15.33 -7.93 15.64
C ARG A 14 -15.39 -9.13 14.68
N THR A 15 -15.01 -8.96 13.42
CA THR A 15 -15.08 -9.99 12.38
C THR A 15 -13.75 -10.66 12.07
N HIS A 16 -12.62 -10.00 12.36
CA HIS A 16 -11.31 -10.46 11.89
C HIS A 16 -10.24 -10.65 12.99
N HIS A 17 -10.65 -10.58 14.26
CA HIS A 17 -9.79 -10.53 15.45
C HIS A 17 -8.80 -9.36 15.39
N ALA A 18 -7.98 -9.19 16.44
CA ALA A 18 -6.94 -8.16 16.44
C ALA A 18 -6.00 -8.34 15.24
N ALA A 19 -5.57 -7.24 14.64
CA ALA A 19 -4.61 -7.28 13.54
C ALA A 19 -3.18 -7.30 14.08
N GLN A 20 -2.29 -7.96 13.34
CA GLN A 20 -0.86 -8.01 13.63
C GLN A 20 -0.13 -7.39 12.46
N ILE A 21 0.78 -6.45 12.75
CA ILE A 21 1.63 -5.79 11.77
C ILE A 21 3.06 -6.21 12.07
N VAL A 22 3.77 -6.69 11.05
CA VAL A 22 5.21 -6.96 11.16
C VAL A 22 5.96 -5.66 10.84
N MET A 23 6.86 -5.28 11.73
CA MET A 23 7.66 -4.06 11.66
C MET A 23 9.14 -4.43 11.58
N PRO A 24 9.83 -4.06 10.48
CA PRO A 24 11.28 -4.18 10.37
C PRO A 24 12.02 -3.43 11.48
N ASN A 25 13.23 -3.90 11.85
CA ASN A 25 14.00 -3.38 12.98
C ASN A 25 14.31 -1.87 12.90
N ASP A 26 14.60 -1.39 11.70
CA ASP A 26 14.84 0.01 11.36
C ASP A 26 13.60 0.86 11.62
N MET A 27 12.42 0.42 11.18
CA MET A 27 11.16 1.11 11.51
C MET A 27 10.86 1.07 13.01
N TYR A 28 11.09 -0.07 13.66
CA TYR A 28 10.90 -0.21 15.09
C TYR A 28 11.79 0.75 15.88
N SER A 29 13.06 0.84 15.50
CA SER A 29 14.05 1.72 16.13
C SER A 29 13.66 3.20 16.01
N LEU A 30 13.09 3.60 14.87
CA LEU A 30 12.55 4.96 14.68
C LEU A 30 11.35 5.24 15.60
N VAL A 31 10.43 4.28 15.75
CA VAL A 31 9.27 4.42 16.64
C VAL A 31 9.71 4.46 18.10
N ASP A 32 10.63 3.58 18.52
CA ASP A 32 11.18 3.56 19.88
C ASP A 32 11.89 4.88 20.21
N THR A 33 12.71 5.40 19.29
CA THR A 33 13.36 6.71 19.45
C THR A 33 12.32 7.81 19.59
N TYR A 34 11.28 7.81 18.76
CA TYR A 34 10.19 8.78 18.87
C TYR A 34 9.52 8.71 20.24
N ILE A 35 9.18 7.51 20.74
CA ILE A 35 8.52 7.32 22.05
C ILE A 35 9.42 7.82 23.20
N ARG A 36 10.72 7.53 23.15
CA ARG A 36 11.65 7.85 24.24
C ARG A 36 12.09 9.31 24.27
N VAL A 37 12.28 9.92 23.10
CA VAL A 37 12.99 11.20 22.97
C VAL A 37 12.07 12.34 22.55
N ILE A 38 11.05 12.06 21.72
CA ILE A 38 10.24 13.10 21.07
C ILE A 38 8.84 13.17 21.66
N ARG A 39 8.24 12.03 21.98
CA ARG A 39 6.85 11.94 22.44
C ARG A 39 6.70 12.70 23.76
N PRO A 40 5.76 13.67 23.86
CA PRO A 40 5.50 14.36 25.12
C PRO A 40 4.99 13.38 26.18
N VAL A 41 5.34 13.65 27.44
CA VAL A 41 4.83 12.90 28.59
C VAL A 41 3.34 13.21 28.77
N CYS A 42 2.50 12.19 28.74
CA CYS A 42 1.05 12.32 28.91
C CYS A 42 0.43 11.01 29.42
N ASP A 43 -0.72 11.11 30.09
CA ASP A 43 -1.42 9.99 30.76
C ASP A 43 -2.24 9.10 29.80
N ASN A 44 -1.82 8.97 28.54
CA ASN A 44 -2.46 8.06 27.60
C ASN A 44 -1.48 7.06 26.99
N GLU A 45 -2.01 5.90 26.61
CA GLU A 45 -1.25 4.80 26.01
C GLU A 45 -1.08 4.95 24.48
N LEU A 46 -1.40 6.12 23.90
CA LEU A 46 -1.31 6.30 22.45
C LEU A 46 0.14 6.46 22.02
N VAL A 47 0.58 5.71 21.02
CA VAL A 47 1.94 5.82 20.47
C VAL A 47 2.15 7.20 19.87
N PHE A 48 1.35 7.58 18.87
CA PHE A 48 1.46 8.87 18.20
C PHE A 48 0.47 9.89 18.77
N VAL A 49 1.01 11.02 19.23
CA VAL A 49 0.25 12.12 19.85
C VAL A 49 0.72 13.45 19.29
N SER A 50 -0.13 14.47 19.38
CA SER A 50 0.26 15.85 19.10
C SER A 50 1.25 16.38 20.14
N GLY A 51 1.88 17.53 19.89
CA GLY A 51 2.79 18.17 20.86
C GLY A 51 2.13 18.54 22.21
N ARG A 52 0.79 18.52 22.29
CA ARG A 52 0.04 18.70 23.54
C ARG A 52 -0.39 17.38 24.19
N GLY A 53 0.11 16.24 23.71
CA GLY A 53 -0.24 14.91 24.20
C GLY A 53 -1.61 14.38 23.75
N ALA A 54 -2.37 15.14 22.94
CA ALA A 54 -3.69 14.70 22.45
C ALA A 54 -3.58 13.74 21.25
N ALA A 55 -4.58 12.87 21.08
CA ALA A 55 -4.69 11.94 19.96
C ALA A 55 -4.63 12.66 18.59
N LEU A 56 -3.89 12.10 17.64
CA LEU A 56 -3.86 12.60 16.28
C LEU A 56 -5.09 12.09 15.51
N GLY A 57 -5.91 13.03 15.01
CA GLY A 57 -7.00 12.68 14.11
C GLY A 57 -6.49 12.27 12.73
N SER A 58 -7.17 11.32 12.09
CA SER A 58 -6.78 10.78 10.77
C SER A 58 -6.66 11.84 9.67
N PHE A 59 -7.42 12.93 9.78
CA PHE A 59 -7.38 14.07 8.86
C PHE A 59 -6.05 14.82 8.92
N ARG A 60 -5.51 15.04 10.14
CA ARG A 60 -4.25 15.76 10.34
C ARG A 60 -3.03 15.03 9.78
N LEU A 61 -3.08 13.69 9.70
CA LEU A 61 -2.02 12.92 9.09
C LEU A 61 -1.98 13.12 7.56
N ALA A 62 -3.14 13.24 6.91
CA ALA A 62 -3.22 13.49 5.48
C ALA A 62 -2.72 14.90 5.13
N GLU A 63 -3.10 15.91 5.92
CA GLU A 63 -2.59 17.28 5.79
C GLU A 63 -1.08 17.33 5.99
N TRP A 64 -0.55 16.64 7.00
CA TRP A 64 0.89 16.59 7.25
C TRP A 64 1.68 15.98 6.07
N LEU A 65 1.15 14.94 5.43
CA LEU A 65 1.78 14.36 4.23
C LEU A 65 1.79 15.35 3.06
N GLU A 66 0.71 16.12 2.90
CA GLU A 66 0.59 17.17 1.89
C GLU A 66 1.57 18.32 2.16
N GLU A 67 1.67 18.80 3.40
CA GLU A 67 2.64 19.83 3.83
C GLU A 67 4.10 19.41 3.60
N LYS A 68 4.41 18.12 3.75
CA LYS A 68 5.75 17.58 3.49
C LYS A 68 6.05 17.35 2.02
N GLN A 69 5.15 17.76 1.11
CA GLN A 69 5.27 17.55 -0.34
C GLN A 69 5.43 16.07 -0.72
N LEU A 70 4.97 15.15 0.15
CA LEU A 70 4.97 13.71 -0.12
C LEU A 70 3.75 13.29 -0.98
N GLY A 71 3.01 14.27 -1.49
CA GLY A 71 1.85 14.13 -2.34
C GLY A 71 0.55 14.01 -1.54
N ARG A 72 -0.58 14.23 -2.23
CA ARG A 72 -1.92 14.11 -1.67
C ARG A 72 -2.39 12.65 -1.61
N LEU A 73 -1.54 11.78 -1.07
CA LEU A 73 -1.82 10.36 -0.88
C LEU A 73 -2.61 10.18 0.41
N THR A 74 -3.89 9.87 0.28
CA THR A 74 -4.67 9.36 1.41
C THR A 74 -4.04 8.08 1.94
N ILE A 75 -4.18 7.81 3.24
CA ILE A 75 -3.70 6.57 3.88
C ILE A 75 -4.16 5.32 3.10
N ASN A 76 -5.37 5.36 2.54
CA ASN A 76 -5.90 4.28 1.73
C ASN A 76 -5.20 4.14 0.37
N GLN A 77 -4.82 5.24 -0.29
CA GLN A 77 -4.02 5.21 -1.51
C GLN A 77 -2.61 4.69 -1.25
N PHE A 78 -1.98 5.11 -0.15
CA PHE A 78 -0.68 4.58 0.25
C PHE A 78 -0.74 3.06 0.46
N ARG A 79 -1.72 2.61 1.23
CA ARG A 79 -1.99 1.19 1.47
C ARG A 79 -2.24 0.42 0.17
N LYS A 80 -3.05 0.96 -0.75
CA LYS A 80 -3.29 0.34 -2.06
C LYS A 80 -2.00 0.23 -2.87
N LYS A 81 -1.21 1.30 -2.96
CA LYS A 81 0.05 1.31 -3.71
C LYS A 81 1.02 0.24 -3.21
N LEU A 82 1.29 0.20 -1.90
CA LEU A 82 2.20 -0.77 -1.30
C LEU A 82 1.75 -2.21 -1.54
N VAL A 83 0.46 -2.48 -1.39
CA VAL A 83 -0.10 -3.81 -1.65
C VAL A 83 -0.06 -4.16 -3.13
N THR A 84 -0.39 -3.23 -4.02
CA THR A 84 -0.32 -3.45 -5.47
C THR A 84 1.11 -3.78 -5.92
N GLU A 85 2.11 -3.08 -5.40
CA GLU A 85 3.53 -3.34 -5.69
C GLU A 85 3.97 -4.73 -5.17
N ALA A 86 3.57 -5.09 -3.95
CA ALA A 86 3.87 -6.41 -3.39
C ALA A 86 3.19 -7.55 -4.18
N PHE A 87 1.95 -7.33 -4.64
CA PHE A 87 1.22 -8.30 -5.47
C PHE A 87 1.82 -8.44 -6.87
N ALA A 88 2.30 -7.36 -7.49
CA ALA A 88 2.97 -7.42 -8.79
C ALA A 88 4.25 -8.26 -8.77
N GLN A 89 4.87 -8.40 -7.59
CA GLN A 89 6.06 -9.23 -7.37
C GLN A 89 5.73 -10.67 -6.96
N ALA A 90 4.47 -10.98 -6.71
CA ALA A 90 4.04 -12.32 -6.32
C ALA A 90 4.26 -13.31 -7.47
N LYS A 91 4.90 -14.43 -7.18
CA LYS A 91 5.21 -15.50 -8.15
C LYS A 91 4.17 -16.61 -8.13
N SER A 92 3.27 -16.62 -7.14
CA SER A 92 2.25 -17.67 -6.99
C SER A 92 0.92 -17.18 -6.42
N ALA A 93 -0.14 -17.94 -6.69
CA ALA A 93 -1.45 -17.74 -6.09
C ALA A 93 -1.44 -17.90 -4.56
N LYS A 94 -0.52 -18.71 -4.03
CA LYS A 94 -0.31 -18.88 -2.58
C LYS A 94 0.20 -17.60 -1.94
N GLU A 95 1.22 -16.96 -2.52
CA GLU A 95 1.77 -15.68 -2.04
C GLU A 95 0.72 -14.57 -2.07
N THR A 96 0.01 -14.47 -3.20
CA THR A 96 -1.14 -13.58 -3.41
C THR A 96 -2.19 -13.74 -2.31
N ASN A 97 -2.52 -14.97 -1.93
CA ASN A 97 -3.51 -15.27 -0.89
C ASN A 97 -3.00 -14.90 0.52
N ILE A 98 -1.72 -15.14 0.82
CA ILE A 98 -1.10 -14.75 2.10
C ILE A 98 -1.17 -13.23 2.27
N MET A 99 -0.83 -12.45 1.24
CA MET A 99 -0.90 -10.99 1.29
C MET A 99 -2.35 -10.49 1.43
N ALA A 100 -3.31 -11.10 0.74
CA ALA A 100 -4.73 -10.75 0.87
C ALA A 100 -5.25 -10.96 2.30
N LYS A 101 -4.88 -12.09 2.93
CA LYS A 101 -5.20 -12.40 4.33
C LYS A 101 -4.55 -11.41 5.29
N HIS A 102 -3.30 -11.02 5.06
CA HIS A 102 -2.61 -10.02 5.89
C HIS A 102 -3.34 -8.68 5.87
N MET A 103 -3.82 -8.25 4.70
CA MET A 103 -4.56 -6.99 4.55
C MET A 103 -6.01 -7.02 5.03
N LYS A 104 -6.51 -8.19 5.47
CA LYS A 104 -7.91 -8.43 5.85
C LYS A 104 -8.90 -7.95 4.77
N HIS A 105 -8.53 -8.08 3.50
CA HIS A 105 -9.42 -7.75 2.39
C HIS A 105 -10.41 -8.90 2.15
N SER A 106 -11.67 -8.58 1.85
CA SER A 106 -12.61 -9.60 1.36
C SER A 106 -12.15 -10.09 -0.02
N GLU A 107 -12.50 -11.32 -0.39
CA GLU A 107 -12.21 -11.86 -1.73
C GLU A 107 -12.72 -10.95 -2.85
N ASN A 108 -13.83 -10.26 -2.62
CA ASN A 108 -14.39 -9.32 -3.58
C ASN A 108 -13.52 -8.05 -3.72
N THR A 109 -13.03 -7.50 -2.59
CA THR A 109 -12.08 -6.37 -2.59
C THR A 109 -10.76 -6.76 -3.27
N GLN A 110 -10.33 -8.00 -3.06
CA GLN A 110 -9.16 -8.59 -3.71
C GLN A 110 -9.35 -8.65 -5.24
N LYS A 111 -10.47 -9.23 -5.71
CA LYS A 111 -10.76 -9.30 -7.15
C LYS A 111 -10.87 -7.92 -7.78
N THR A 112 -11.60 -6.99 -7.17
CA THR A 112 -11.82 -5.65 -7.76
C THR A 112 -10.55 -4.82 -7.83
N VAL A 113 -9.78 -4.71 -6.74
CA VAL A 113 -8.61 -3.81 -6.72
C VAL A 113 -7.44 -4.38 -7.53
N TYR A 114 -7.27 -5.70 -7.56
CA TYR A 114 -6.08 -6.32 -8.14
C TYR A 114 -6.28 -6.75 -9.60
N ASN A 115 -7.48 -7.24 -9.98
CA ASN A 115 -7.77 -7.49 -11.40
C ASN A 115 -7.75 -6.20 -12.21
N LEU A 116 -8.18 -5.06 -11.65
CA LEU A 116 -8.10 -3.78 -12.35
C LEU A 116 -6.65 -3.38 -12.64
N HIS A 117 -5.70 -3.70 -11.76
CA HIS A 117 -4.29 -3.39 -12.00
C HIS A 117 -3.67 -4.31 -13.06
N SER A 118 -3.90 -5.62 -12.97
CA SER A 118 -3.41 -6.56 -14.00
C SER A 118 -4.07 -6.32 -15.35
N GLN A 119 -5.38 -6.03 -15.39
CA GLN A 119 -6.08 -5.64 -16.62
C GLN A 119 -5.55 -4.34 -17.20
N GLY A 120 -5.23 -3.35 -16.36
CA GLY A 120 -4.61 -2.10 -16.79
C GLY A 120 -3.22 -2.31 -17.40
N GLN A 121 -2.36 -3.11 -16.76
CA GLN A 121 -1.05 -3.45 -17.29
C GLN A 121 -1.14 -4.26 -18.59
N ASN A 122 -2.01 -5.27 -18.62
CA ASN A 122 -2.28 -6.07 -19.82
C ASN A 122 -2.85 -5.22 -20.96
N ALA A 123 -3.69 -4.23 -20.68
CA ALA A 123 -4.21 -3.31 -21.69
C ALA A 123 -3.12 -2.38 -22.26
N VAL A 124 -2.20 -1.90 -21.41
CA VAL A 124 -1.05 -1.10 -21.84
C VAL A 124 -0.08 -1.94 -22.69
N GLU A 125 0.16 -3.18 -22.29
CA GLU A 125 1.03 -4.11 -23.02
C GLU A 125 0.42 -4.55 -24.34
N ALA A 126 -0.88 -4.89 -24.35
CA ALA A 126 -1.65 -5.15 -25.57
C ALA A 126 -1.61 -3.96 -26.53
N HIS A 127 -1.79 -2.73 -26.02
CA HIS A 127 -1.70 -1.53 -26.84
C HIS A 127 -0.28 -1.32 -27.42
N ARG A 128 0.78 -1.59 -26.64
CA ARG A 128 2.16 -1.56 -27.15
C ARG A 128 2.39 -2.61 -28.24
N LEU A 129 1.90 -3.82 -28.06
CA LEU A 129 1.94 -4.89 -29.06
C LEU A 129 1.21 -4.51 -30.34
N ILE A 130 -0.04 -4.05 -30.25
CA ILE A 130 -0.83 -3.59 -31.40
C ILE A 130 -0.09 -2.50 -32.17
N ARG A 131 0.49 -1.51 -31.47
CA ARG A 131 1.27 -0.43 -32.07
C ARG A 131 2.55 -0.93 -32.76
N SER A 132 3.19 -1.96 -32.22
CA SER A 132 4.38 -2.57 -32.83
C SER A 132 4.03 -3.31 -34.13
N LEU A 133 2.96 -4.10 -34.13
CA LEU A 133 2.48 -4.85 -35.30
C LEU A 133 2.02 -3.91 -36.43
N THR A 134 1.21 -2.90 -36.10
CA THR A 134 0.72 -1.91 -37.08
C THR A 134 1.81 -0.99 -37.63
N ARG A 135 2.95 -0.84 -36.95
CA ARG A 135 4.13 -0.15 -37.51
C ARG A 135 5.00 -1.06 -38.38
N SER A 136 5.06 -2.36 -38.08
CA SER A 136 5.83 -3.33 -38.86
C SER A 136 5.24 -3.58 -40.25
N GLU A 137 3.93 -3.45 -40.45
CA GLU A 137 3.28 -3.65 -41.76
C GLU A 137 3.48 -2.51 -42.77
N ARG A 138 4.11 -1.38 -42.39
CA ARG A 138 4.33 -0.25 -43.32
C ARG A 138 5.69 -0.27 -44.05
N VAL A 139 6.49 -1.33 -43.92
CA VAL A 139 7.81 -1.43 -44.57
C VAL A 139 7.93 -2.71 -45.40
N THR A 140 6.97 -2.99 -46.29
CA THR A 140 7.21 -3.81 -47.50
C THR A 140 6.04 -3.67 -48.47
N ALA A 141 6.04 -2.60 -49.24
CA ALA A 141 5.46 -2.64 -50.59
C ALA A 141 6.63 -2.39 -51.56
N PRO A 142 7.17 -3.42 -52.23
CA PRO A 142 8.16 -3.18 -53.27
C PRO A 142 7.48 -2.43 -54.43
N SER A 143 8.10 -1.30 -54.79
CA SER A 143 7.79 -0.54 -56.00
C SER A 143 7.93 -1.44 -57.22
N ALA A 144 6.83 -1.80 -57.86
CA ALA A 144 6.84 -2.44 -59.16
C ALA A 144 7.06 -1.36 -60.23
N THR A 145 8.26 -1.34 -60.79
CA THR A 145 8.58 -0.77 -62.11
C THR A 145 8.46 -1.85 -63.17
#